data_AF-A0A0D7BPG3-F1
#
_entry.id   AF-A0A0D7BPG3-F1
#
_cell.length_a   1.000
_cell.length_b   1.000
_cell.length_c   1.000
_cell.angle_alpha   90.00
_cell.angle_beta   90.00
_cell.angle_gamma   90.00
#
_symmetry.space_group_name_H-M   'P 1'
#
loop_
_entity.id
_entity.type
_entity.pdbx_description
1 polymer ?
#
loop_
_entity_poly.entity_id
_entity_poly.type
_entity_poly.pdbx_seq_one_letter_code
_entity_poly.pdbx_strand_id
1 'polypeptide(L)'
;MSRPELVAPPEIYYGDTEAKKYTKNTRNQQIQADMTYRALELLSLPPDEPAFLLDIGCGSGLSGEILDEEGYMWAGVDVAPSMLEVALEREVEGDLFLQDIGQGFGFRPGSFDGAISISVLQWLLNAETSHATSSPPHRLTRFFTTLHSALKNPSRAVFQFYPSSDDQITLISTIAQRAGFTGGLVIDYPNSNKAKKVFLCLMVGGGGHVPKGLDGDGDAAEDSTTARFERRRERERARSRGGKRKSIKDRDWILKKKELYRKRGKESVPNDSKFTGRRRKAIF
;
A
#
# COMPACT_ATOMS: atom_id res chain seq x y z
N MET A 1 -18.92 -0.96 -15.07
CA MET A 1 -18.75 0.32 -14.35
C MET A 1 -17.58 1.04 -15.01
N SER A 2 -17.74 2.32 -15.33
CA SER A 2 -16.62 3.14 -15.82
C SER A 2 -15.52 3.24 -14.76
N ARG A 3 -14.29 3.41 -15.22
CA ARG A 3 -13.12 3.65 -14.36
C ARG A 3 -13.34 4.95 -13.55
N PRO A 4 -13.19 4.95 -12.21
CA PRO A 4 -13.42 6.13 -11.37
C PRO A 4 -12.69 7.38 -11.86
N GLU A 5 -11.45 7.20 -12.30
CA GLU A 5 -10.59 8.28 -12.76
C GLU A 5 -11.14 8.96 -14.04
N LEU A 6 -12.02 8.32 -14.80
CA LEU A 6 -12.66 8.93 -15.99
C LEU A 6 -13.95 9.69 -15.66
N VAL A 7 -14.42 9.66 -14.41
CA VAL A 7 -15.70 10.24 -14.00
C VAL A 7 -15.52 11.63 -13.40
N ALA A 8 -14.62 11.76 -12.43
CA ALA A 8 -14.37 13.00 -11.71
C ALA A 8 -12.99 12.94 -11.03
N PRO A 9 -12.40 14.09 -10.64
CA PRO A 9 -11.25 14.15 -9.72
C PRO A 9 -11.47 13.31 -8.46
N PRO A 10 -10.41 12.75 -7.85
CA PRO A 10 -10.52 11.83 -6.71
C PRO A 10 -11.22 12.46 -5.50
N GLU A 11 -10.96 13.74 -5.20
CA GLU A 11 -11.59 14.48 -4.12
C GLU A 11 -13.09 14.72 -4.32
N ILE A 12 -13.57 14.68 -5.56
CA ILE A 12 -15.00 14.80 -5.90
C ILE A 12 -15.63 13.41 -5.98
N TYR A 13 -14.95 12.46 -6.62
CA TYR A 13 -15.44 11.09 -6.77
C TYR A 13 -15.62 10.40 -5.42
N TYR A 14 -14.64 10.53 -4.52
CA TYR A 14 -14.67 9.99 -3.16
C TYR A 14 -15.19 11.01 -2.13
N GLY A 15 -16.30 11.69 -2.43
CA GLY A 15 -17.03 12.45 -1.41
C GLY A 15 -17.63 11.54 -0.32
N ASP A 16 -18.26 12.14 0.69
CA ASP A 16 -18.69 11.49 1.95
C ASP A 16 -19.43 10.16 1.76
N THR A 17 -20.34 10.11 0.78
CA THR A 17 -21.15 8.92 0.52
C THR A 17 -20.34 7.81 -0.12
N GLU A 18 -19.56 8.11 -1.16
CA GLU A 18 -18.81 7.10 -1.90
C GLU A 18 -17.61 6.61 -1.08
N ALA A 19 -16.95 7.48 -0.30
CA ALA A 19 -15.89 7.10 0.62
C ALA A 19 -16.37 6.06 1.66
N LYS A 20 -17.52 6.30 2.31
CA LYS A 20 -18.11 5.36 3.28
C LYS A 20 -18.54 4.06 2.61
N LYS A 21 -19.13 4.13 1.41
CA LYS A 21 -19.56 2.95 0.66
C LYS A 21 -18.37 2.10 0.18
N TYR A 22 -17.35 2.72 -0.38
CA TYR A 22 -16.11 2.06 -0.80
C TYR A 22 -15.47 1.33 0.36
N THR A 23 -15.37 2.01 1.50
CA THR A 23 -14.72 1.49 2.71
C THR A 23 -15.51 0.38 3.37
N LYS A 24 -16.85 0.41 3.36
CA LYS A 24 -17.71 -0.66 3.92
C LYS A 24 -17.82 -1.89 3.03
N ASN A 25 -17.45 -1.79 1.75
CA ASN A 25 -17.55 -2.90 0.82
C ASN A 25 -16.49 -3.97 1.11
N THR A 26 -16.91 -5.13 1.60
CA THR A 26 -16.03 -6.23 2.00
C THR A 26 -15.16 -6.76 0.87
N ARG A 27 -15.64 -6.72 -0.37
CA ARG A 27 -14.86 -7.10 -1.55
C ARG A 27 -13.73 -6.11 -1.80
N ASN A 28 -13.98 -4.81 -1.67
CA ASN A 28 -12.95 -3.79 -1.82
C ASN A 28 -11.91 -3.93 -0.72
N GLN A 29 -12.33 -4.11 0.54
CA GLN A 29 -11.43 -4.35 1.66
C GLN A 29 -10.50 -5.54 1.39
N GLN A 30 -11.04 -6.67 0.94
CA GLN A 30 -10.23 -7.85 0.63
C GLN A 30 -9.24 -7.61 -0.50
N ILE A 31 -9.67 -6.95 -1.58
CA ILE A 31 -8.81 -6.66 -2.73
C ILE A 31 -7.69 -5.70 -2.33
N GLN A 32 -8.00 -4.63 -1.59
CA GLN A 32 -6.99 -3.70 -1.07
C GLN A 32 -6.01 -4.44 -0.17
N ALA A 33 -6.50 -5.28 0.75
CA ALA A 33 -5.65 -6.04 1.64
C ALA A 33 -4.69 -6.97 0.89
N ASP A 34 -5.19 -7.75 -0.06
CA ASP A 34 -4.37 -8.67 -0.86
C ASP A 34 -3.28 -7.91 -1.65
N MET A 35 -3.59 -6.72 -2.18
CA MET A 35 -2.64 -5.89 -2.90
C MET A 35 -1.61 -5.23 -1.96
N THR A 36 -2.02 -4.79 -0.76
CA THR A 36 -1.12 -4.24 0.25
C THR A 36 -0.12 -5.27 0.73
N TYR A 37 -0.58 -6.48 1.09
CA TYR A 37 0.33 -7.57 1.48
C TYR A 37 1.30 -7.93 0.37
N ARG A 38 0.83 -7.96 -0.88
CA ARG A 38 1.69 -8.22 -2.05
C ARG A 38 2.72 -7.10 -2.25
N ALA A 39 2.34 -5.85 -2.05
CA ALA A 39 3.27 -4.73 -2.16
C ALA A 39 4.31 -4.73 -1.03
N LEU A 40 3.94 -5.10 0.21
CA LEU A 40 4.88 -5.29 1.31
C LEU A 40 5.88 -6.42 1.04
N GLU A 41 5.42 -7.54 0.47
CA GLU A 41 6.30 -8.63 0.02
C GLU A 41 7.34 -8.14 -0.99
N LEU A 42 6.91 -7.34 -1.97
CA LEU A 42 7.78 -6.77 -3.01
C LEU A 42 8.71 -5.68 -2.46
N LEU A 43 8.25 -4.95 -1.44
CA LEU A 43 9.04 -3.95 -0.73
C LEU A 43 10.23 -4.63 -0.02
N SER A 44 10.04 -5.86 0.48
CA SER A 44 11.10 -6.75 0.97
C SER A 44 12.03 -6.04 1.97
N LEU A 45 11.43 -5.36 2.94
CA LEU A 45 12.14 -4.73 4.04
C LEU A 45 12.84 -5.81 4.90
N PRO A 46 13.96 -5.47 5.56
CA PRO A 46 14.61 -6.38 6.49
C PRO A 46 13.61 -6.82 7.58
N PRO A 47 13.51 -8.12 7.87
CA PRO A 47 12.70 -8.59 8.99
C PRO A 47 13.27 -8.06 10.30
N ASP A 48 12.40 -7.84 11.27
CA ASP A 48 12.75 -7.44 12.65
C ASP A 48 13.44 -6.06 12.80
N GLU A 49 13.52 -5.26 11.73
CA GLU A 49 13.96 -3.87 11.78
C GLU A 49 12.76 -2.91 11.73
N PRO A 50 12.72 -1.89 12.61
CA PRO A 50 11.68 -0.87 12.52
C PRO A 50 11.86 -0.06 11.24
N ALA A 51 10.80 0.09 10.45
CA ALA A 51 10.79 0.90 9.24
C ALA A 51 9.70 1.97 9.30
N PHE A 52 10.03 3.16 8.80
CA PHE A 52 9.09 4.27 8.63
C PHE A 52 8.68 4.39 7.16
N LEU A 53 7.39 4.15 6.87
CA LEU A 53 6.85 4.05 5.52
C LEU A 53 5.97 5.25 5.15
N LEU A 54 6.00 5.61 3.86
CA LEU A 54 5.03 6.53 3.29
C LEU A 54 3.93 5.75 2.55
N ASP A 55 2.68 5.86 3.00
CA ASP A 55 1.51 5.32 2.31
C ASP A 55 0.88 6.40 1.41
N ILE A 56 1.12 6.28 0.11
CA ILE A 56 0.78 7.28 -0.90
C ILE A 56 -0.60 6.98 -1.48
N GLY A 57 -1.53 7.91 -1.26
CA GLY A 57 -2.97 7.72 -1.51
C GLY A 57 -3.56 6.73 -0.52
N CYS A 58 -3.36 6.99 0.78
CA CYS A 58 -3.74 6.09 1.86
C CYS A 58 -5.26 5.92 2.00
N GLY A 59 -6.05 6.78 1.36
CA GLY A 59 -7.51 6.75 1.35
C GLY A 59 -8.09 6.69 2.76
N SER A 60 -9.00 5.73 2.96
CA SER A 60 -9.62 5.46 4.24
C SER A 60 -8.77 4.62 5.20
N GLY A 61 -7.47 4.48 4.93
CA GLY A 61 -6.53 3.79 5.81
C GLY A 61 -6.53 2.26 5.72
N LEU A 62 -7.13 1.67 4.68
CA LEU A 62 -7.16 0.21 4.50
C LEU A 62 -5.77 -0.41 4.36
N SER A 63 -4.86 0.26 3.65
CA SER A 63 -3.45 -0.12 3.57
C SER A 63 -2.74 0.16 4.89
N GLY A 64 -2.95 1.35 5.47
CA GLY A 64 -2.39 1.76 6.74
C GLY A 64 -2.67 0.82 7.93
N GLU A 65 -3.88 0.27 8.03
CA GLU A 65 -4.19 -0.75 9.06
C GLU A 65 -3.33 -2.01 8.94
N ILE A 66 -2.98 -2.40 7.72
CA ILE A 66 -2.08 -3.53 7.50
C ILE A 66 -0.65 -3.15 7.90
N LEU A 67 -0.24 -1.90 7.66
CA LEU A 67 1.04 -1.39 8.15
C LEU A 67 1.09 -1.40 9.69
N ASP A 68 0.01 -0.99 10.36
CA ASP A 68 -0.14 -1.05 11.82
C ASP A 68 0.01 -2.49 12.36
N GLU A 69 -0.60 -3.45 11.68
CA GLU A 69 -0.60 -4.88 12.02
C GLU A 69 0.76 -5.54 11.81
N GLU A 70 1.45 -5.20 10.73
CA GLU A 70 2.80 -5.68 10.42
C GLU A 70 3.88 -4.94 11.24
N GLY A 71 3.48 -3.96 12.06
CA GLY A 71 4.36 -3.29 13.03
C GLY A 71 5.17 -2.13 12.46
N TYR A 72 4.80 -1.62 11.29
CA TYR A 72 5.47 -0.47 10.67
C TYR A 72 4.95 0.85 11.23
N MET A 73 5.86 1.83 11.34
CA MET A 73 5.47 3.23 11.52
C MET A 73 5.18 3.79 10.13
N TRP A 74 4.16 4.64 9.99
CA TRP A 74 3.87 5.22 8.67
C TRP A 74 3.19 6.58 8.74
N ALA A 75 3.36 7.33 7.66
CA ALA A 75 2.60 8.52 7.35
C ALA A 75 1.78 8.28 6.07
N GLY A 76 0.52 8.68 6.07
CA GLY A 76 -0.40 8.58 4.96
C GLY A 76 -0.67 9.93 4.31
N VAL A 77 -0.70 9.97 2.99
CA VAL A 77 -1.11 11.15 2.22
C VAL A 77 -2.31 10.79 1.36
N ASP A 78 -3.33 11.63 1.31
CA ASP A 78 -4.43 11.49 0.35
C ASP A 78 -4.98 12.86 -0.02
N VAL A 79 -5.54 12.99 -1.23
CA VAL A 79 -6.11 14.24 -1.73
C VAL A 79 -7.59 14.38 -1.38
N ALA A 80 -8.28 13.28 -1.07
CA ALA A 80 -9.71 13.27 -0.77
C ALA A 80 -9.99 13.47 0.73
N PRO A 81 -10.54 14.62 1.17
CA PRO A 81 -10.79 14.88 2.59
C PRO A 81 -11.72 13.85 3.23
N SER A 82 -12.79 13.45 2.54
CA SER A 82 -13.76 12.47 3.05
C SER A 82 -13.15 11.07 3.24
N MET A 83 -12.12 10.71 2.46
CA MET A 83 -11.39 9.46 2.68
C MET A 83 -10.57 9.53 3.97
N LEU A 84 -9.86 10.64 4.20
CA LEU A 84 -9.11 10.86 5.43
C LEU A 84 -10.00 10.95 6.66
N GLU A 85 -11.20 11.55 6.56
CA GLU A 85 -12.18 11.55 7.63
C GLU A 85 -12.58 10.11 8.01
N VAL A 86 -12.83 9.25 7.02
CA VAL A 86 -13.11 7.82 7.29
C VAL A 86 -11.90 7.12 7.92
N ALA A 87 -10.66 7.46 7.52
CA ALA A 87 -9.46 6.91 8.17
C ALA A 87 -9.35 7.34 9.65
N LEU A 88 -9.70 8.60 9.96
CA LEU A 88 -9.78 9.11 11.34
C LEU A 88 -10.87 8.39 12.14
N GLU A 89 -12.06 8.19 11.56
CA GLU A 89 -13.17 7.42 12.18
C GLU A 89 -12.75 5.96 12.49
N ARG A 90 -11.87 5.38 11.66
CA ARG A 90 -11.31 4.03 11.85
C ARG A 90 -10.14 3.98 12.83
N GLU A 91 -9.66 5.14 13.27
CA GLU A 91 -8.63 5.27 14.29
C GLU A 91 -7.33 4.54 13.95
N VAL A 92 -6.87 4.72 12.71
CA VAL A 92 -5.54 4.29 12.26
C VAL A 92 -4.42 4.90 13.13
N GLU A 93 -3.27 4.24 13.24
CA GLU A 93 -2.15 4.75 14.06
C GLU A 93 -1.27 5.77 13.32
N GLY A 94 -1.15 5.64 12.00
CA GLY A 94 -0.34 6.54 11.18
C GLY A 94 -0.86 7.99 11.12
N ASP A 95 0.06 8.92 10.89
CA ASP A 95 -0.27 10.33 10.69
C ASP A 95 -0.85 10.55 9.30
N LEU A 96 -1.93 11.31 9.20
CA LEU A 96 -2.68 11.54 7.96
C LEU A 96 -2.53 12.97 7.46
N PHE A 97 -2.22 13.14 6.19
CA PHE A 97 -2.02 14.44 5.55
C PHE A 97 -2.93 14.60 4.32
N LEU A 98 -3.67 15.71 4.29
CA LEU A 98 -4.40 16.13 3.09
C LEU A 98 -3.40 16.72 2.09
N GLN A 99 -3.11 15.99 1.01
CA GLN A 99 -2.04 16.35 0.08
C GLN A 99 -2.32 15.82 -1.34
N ASP A 100 -2.18 16.71 -2.34
CA ASP A 100 -2.07 16.32 -3.74
C ASP A 100 -0.64 15.88 -4.05
N ILE A 101 -0.47 14.60 -4.35
CA ILE A 101 0.83 13.99 -4.64
C ILE A 101 1.44 14.52 -5.96
N GLY A 102 0.62 15.05 -6.88
CA GLY A 102 1.07 15.67 -8.12
C GLY A 102 1.81 16.99 -7.92
N GLN A 103 1.66 17.63 -6.75
CA GLN A 103 2.42 18.82 -6.35
C GLN A 103 3.77 18.45 -5.70
N GLY A 104 3.98 17.15 -5.45
CA GLY A 104 5.15 16.60 -4.79
C GLY A 104 5.09 16.67 -3.28
N PHE A 105 6.19 16.26 -2.65
CA PHE A 105 6.29 16.10 -1.21
C PHE A 105 7.13 17.19 -0.54
N GLY A 106 6.70 17.60 0.66
CA GLY A 106 7.41 18.54 1.55
C GLY A 106 8.22 17.87 2.67
N PHE A 107 8.51 16.57 2.57
CA PHE A 107 9.28 15.84 3.57
C PHE A 107 10.79 16.11 3.42
N ARG A 108 11.53 15.98 4.54
CA ARG A 108 12.99 16.11 4.52
C ARG A 108 13.62 14.99 3.69
N PRO A 109 14.78 15.21 3.05
CA PRO A 109 15.45 14.16 2.33
C PRO A 109 15.78 12.94 3.21
N GLY A 110 15.59 11.72 2.70
CA GLY A 110 15.90 10.48 3.42
C GLY A 110 15.05 10.22 4.66
N SER A 111 13.80 10.69 4.68
CA SER A 111 12.88 10.51 5.80
C SER A 111 12.33 9.07 5.88
N PHE A 112 11.99 8.46 4.75
CA PHE A 112 11.29 7.16 4.74
C PHE A 112 12.19 6.00 4.31
N ASP A 113 12.03 4.86 5.00
CA ASP A 113 12.69 3.58 4.69
C ASP A 113 12.08 2.89 3.46
N GLY A 114 10.85 3.26 3.11
CA GLY A 114 10.19 2.81 1.90
C GLY A 114 8.87 3.54 1.65
N ALA A 115 8.28 3.31 0.48
CA ALA A 115 6.96 3.82 0.15
C ALA A 115 6.08 2.73 -0.46
N ILE A 116 4.79 2.81 -0.17
CA ILE A 116 3.76 1.96 -0.74
C ILE A 116 2.64 2.82 -1.31
N SER A 117 2.01 2.35 -2.38
CA SER A 117 0.85 3.02 -2.96
C SER A 117 -0.05 2.00 -3.62
N ILE A 118 -1.33 1.98 -3.24
CA ILE A 118 -2.27 0.96 -3.71
C ILE A 118 -3.43 1.61 -4.46
N SER A 119 -3.46 1.41 -5.78
CA SER A 119 -4.51 1.91 -6.68
C SER A 119 -4.54 3.44 -6.84
N VAL A 120 -3.37 4.09 -6.97
CA VAL A 120 -3.28 5.57 -6.96
C VAL A 120 -2.64 6.18 -8.21
N LEU A 121 -1.54 5.64 -8.73
CA LEU A 121 -0.78 6.33 -9.79
C LEU A 121 -1.59 6.67 -11.05
N GLN A 122 -2.62 5.89 -11.38
CA GLN A 122 -3.47 6.16 -12.54
C GLN A 122 -4.21 7.51 -12.46
N TRP A 123 -4.42 8.06 -11.25
CA TRP A 123 -5.07 9.36 -11.06
C TRP A 123 -4.19 10.53 -11.54
N LEU A 124 -2.86 10.38 -11.51
CA LEU A 124 -1.93 11.40 -12.04
C LEU A 124 -1.90 11.46 -13.57
N LEU A 125 -2.56 10.50 -14.24
CA LEU A 125 -2.64 10.45 -15.69
C LEU A 125 -3.82 11.23 -16.27
N ASN A 126 -4.68 11.77 -15.40
CA ASN A 126 -5.77 12.64 -15.82
C ASN A 126 -5.33 14.10 -15.77
N ALA A 127 -5.49 14.79 -16.89
CA ALA A 127 -5.39 16.24 -16.92
C ALA A 127 -6.76 16.82 -16.51
N GLU A 128 -6.83 17.42 -15.33
CA GLU A 128 -8.05 18.10 -14.84
C GLU A 128 -8.24 19.47 -15.49
N THR A 129 -7.15 20.10 -15.92
CA THR A 129 -7.16 21.40 -16.58
C THR A 129 -6.16 21.46 -17.72
N SER A 130 -6.34 22.41 -18.64
CA SER A 130 -5.40 22.68 -19.74
C SER A 130 -4.13 23.41 -19.29
N HIS A 131 -3.95 23.68 -18.00
CA HIS A 131 -2.77 24.37 -17.50
C HIS A 131 -1.54 23.47 -17.60
N ALA A 132 -0.38 24.03 -18.00
CA ALA A 132 0.83 23.25 -18.26
C ALA A 132 1.32 22.44 -17.05
N THR A 133 1.16 22.98 -15.84
CA THR A 133 1.52 22.29 -14.58
C THR A 133 0.54 21.20 -14.17
N SER A 134 -0.65 21.15 -14.78
CA SER A 134 -1.64 20.09 -14.58
C SER A 134 -1.44 18.92 -15.54
N SER A 135 -0.49 19.03 -16.49
CA SER A 135 -0.21 17.93 -17.42
C SER A 135 0.35 16.70 -16.70
N PRO A 136 -0.06 15.47 -17.09
CA PRO A 136 0.44 14.24 -16.47
C PRO A 136 1.97 14.14 -16.42
N PRO A 137 2.74 14.47 -17.48
CA PRO A 137 4.19 14.41 -17.41
C PRO A 137 4.78 15.36 -16.35
N HIS A 138 4.22 16.56 -16.19
CA HIS A 138 4.67 17.52 -15.18
C HIS A 138 4.38 17.01 -13.76
N ARG A 139 3.13 16.60 -13.50
CA ARG A 139 2.72 16.07 -12.18
C ARG A 139 3.52 14.83 -11.80
N LEU A 140 3.71 13.88 -12.73
CA LEU A 140 4.54 12.69 -12.50
C LEU A 140 6.00 13.05 -12.24
N THR A 141 6.56 14.02 -12.98
CA THR A 141 7.95 14.46 -12.78
C THR A 141 8.13 15.04 -11.38
N ARG A 142 7.20 15.91 -10.97
CA ARG A 142 7.21 16.52 -9.63
C ARG A 142 7.06 15.45 -8.53
N PHE A 143 6.10 14.55 -8.70
CA PHE A 143 5.86 13.42 -7.80
C PHE A 143 7.11 12.56 -7.60
N PHE A 144 7.67 11.98 -8.68
CA PHE A 144 8.80 11.07 -8.55
C PHE A 144 10.08 11.76 -8.09
N THR A 145 10.35 13.01 -8.52
CA THR A 145 11.56 13.73 -8.08
C THR A 145 11.53 14.01 -6.57
N THR A 146 10.39 14.47 -6.06
CA THR A 146 10.26 14.75 -4.62
C THR A 146 10.18 13.47 -3.79
N LEU A 147 9.56 12.40 -4.31
CA LEU A 147 9.55 11.10 -3.66
C LEU A 147 10.95 10.50 -3.56
N HIS A 148 11.72 10.55 -4.65
CA HIS A 148 13.10 10.07 -4.66
C HIS A 148 13.93 10.78 -3.58
N SER A 149 13.75 12.10 -3.42
CA SER A 149 14.41 12.86 -2.35
C SER A 149 13.95 12.41 -0.96
N ALA A 150 12.66 12.18 -0.75
CA ALA A 150 12.11 11.84 0.57
C ALA A 150 12.49 10.42 1.05
N LEU A 151 12.88 9.55 0.13
CA LEU A 151 13.28 8.17 0.40
C LEU A 151 14.77 8.06 0.80
N LYS A 152 15.07 7.15 1.73
CA LYS A 152 16.46 6.81 2.10
C LYS A 152 17.20 6.15 0.95
N ASN A 153 18.52 6.16 1.02
CA ASN A 153 19.37 5.43 0.09
C ASN A 153 20.21 4.40 0.88
N PRO A 154 20.03 3.08 0.65
CA PRO A 154 19.09 2.47 -0.29
C PRO A 154 17.66 2.38 0.27
N SER A 155 16.66 2.37 -0.61
CA SER A 155 15.26 2.07 -0.24
C SER A 155 14.44 1.60 -1.43
N ARG A 156 13.18 1.24 -1.19
CA ARG A 156 12.25 0.77 -2.23
C ARG A 156 10.91 1.51 -2.17
N ALA A 157 10.27 1.61 -3.33
CA ALA A 157 8.91 2.10 -3.44
C ALA A 157 8.09 1.17 -4.34
N VAL A 158 6.92 0.73 -3.87
CA VAL A 158 6.06 -0.20 -4.60
C VAL A 158 4.69 0.41 -4.85
N PHE A 159 4.31 0.50 -6.13
CA PHE A 159 3.04 1.09 -6.56
C PHE A 159 2.20 0.06 -7.28
N GLN A 160 1.07 -0.32 -6.69
CA GLN A 160 0.02 -1.00 -7.43
C GLN A 160 -0.84 0.03 -8.14
N PHE A 161 -1.10 -0.15 -9.44
CA PHE A 161 -1.94 0.77 -10.22
C PHE A 161 -2.68 0.07 -11.37
N TYR A 162 -3.61 0.78 -12.01
CA TYR A 162 -4.43 0.26 -13.11
C TYR A 162 -4.17 1.04 -14.41
N PRO A 163 -3.11 0.70 -15.18
CA PRO A 163 -2.87 1.35 -16.47
C PRO A 163 -4.03 1.10 -17.44
N SER A 164 -4.34 2.07 -18.30
CA SER A 164 -5.29 1.91 -19.40
C SER A 164 -4.62 1.49 -20.71
N SER A 165 -3.33 1.80 -20.89
CA SER A 165 -2.52 1.44 -22.05
C SER A 165 -1.06 1.20 -21.68
N ASP A 166 -0.31 0.54 -22.58
CA ASP A 166 1.13 0.34 -22.43
C ASP A 166 1.93 1.66 -22.54
N ASP A 167 1.38 2.67 -23.22
CA ASP A 167 1.96 4.02 -23.27
C ASP A 167 1.97 4.68 -21.89
N GLN A 168 0.90 4.48 -21.09
CA GLN A 168 0.86 4.98 -19.72
C GLN A 168 1.92 4.31 -18.84
N ILE A 169 2.12 3.01 -19.00
CA ILE A 169 3.16 2.25 -18.31
C ILE A 169 4.55 2.79 -18.67
N THR A 170 4.78 3.00 -19.97
CA THR A 170 6.04 3.51 -20.50
C THR A 170 6.32 4.92 -20.00
N LEU A 171 5.32 5.80 -20.01
CA LEU A 171 5.41 7.17 -19.51
C LEU A 171 5.79 7.20 -18.02
N ILE A 172 5.06 6.48 -17.17
CA ILE A 172 5.34 6.41 -15.72
C ILE A 172 6.76 5.89 -15.48
N SER A 173 7.12 4.79 -16.13
CA SER A 173 8.43 4.13 -15.95
C SER A 173 9.57 5.05 -16.39
N THR A 174 9.43 5.73 -17.53
CA THR A 174 10.44 6.66 -18.06
C THR A 174 10.64 7.84 -17.12
N ILE A 175 9.56 8.41 -16.58
CA ILE A 175 9.66 9.55 -15.66
C ILE A 175 10.27 9.12 -14.32
N ALA A 176 9.87 7.96 -13.79
CA ALA A 176 10.49 7.41 -12.58
C ALA A 176 12.00 7.19 -12.76
N GLN A 177 12.42 6.64 -13.89
CA GLN A 177 13.85 6.46 -14.23
C GLN A 177 14.58 7.80 -14.32
N ARG A 178 13.99 8.81 -14.98
CA ARG A 178 14.56 10.16 -15.06
C ARG A 178 14.69 10.84 -13.70
N ALA A 179 13.83 10.52 -12.75
CA ALA A 179 13.91 11.01 -11.37
C ALA A 179 15.01 10.32 -10.54
N GLY A 180 15.67 9.29 -11.07
CA GLY A 180 16.77 8.57 -10.42
C GLY A 180 16.42 7.18 -9.91
N PHE A 181 15.16 6.74 -10.04
CA PHE A 181 14.79 5.38 -9.66
C PHE A 181 15.34 4.34 -10.63
N THR A 182 15.70 3.18 -10.08
CA THR A 182 15.90 1.95 -10.85
C THR A 182 14.78 0.96 -10.53
N GLY A 183 14.65 -0.13 -11.30
CA GLY A 183 13.65 -1.17 -11.03
C GLY A 183 12.82 -1.52 -12.26
N GLY A 184 11.59 -1.98 -12.05
CA GLY A 184 10.75 -2.49 -13.12
C GLY A 184 9.33 -2.84 -12.70
N LEU A 185 8.64 -3.60 -13.55
CA LEU A 185 7.24 -3.99 -13.34
C LEU A 185 7.14 -5.45 -12.94
N VAL A 186 6.26 -5.72 -11.98
CA VAL A 186 5.81 -7.07 -11.62
C VAL A 186 4.33 -7.16 -11.99
N ILE A 187 3.98 -8.15 -12.82
CA ILE A 187 2.61 -8.40 -13.23
C ILE A 187 2.16 -9.72 -12.67
N ASP A 188 1.29 -9.68 -11.67
CA ASP A 188 0.63 -10.86 -11.14
C ASP A 188 -0.56 -11.21 -12.06
N TYR A 189 -0.78 -12.50 -12.29
CA TYR A 189 -1.87 -13.03 -13.13
C TYR A 189 -1.91 -12.45 -14.56
N PRO A 190 -0.80 -12.46 -15.32
CA PRO A 190 -0.72 -11.81 -16.63
C PRO A 190 -1.71 -12.37 -17.65
N ASN A 191 -2.09 -13.64 -17.50
CA ASN A 191 -3.00 -14.35 -18.42
C ASN A 191 -4.49 -14.03 -18.18
N SER A 192 -4.83 -13.21 -17.17
CA SER A 192 -6.22 -12.89 -16.84
C SER A 192 -6.48 -11.39 -16.83
N ASN A 193 -7.25 -10.89 -17.80
CA ASN A 193 -7.62 -9.47 -17.82
C ASN A 193 -8.41 -9.00 -16.59
N LYS A 194 -9.09 -9.93 -15.89
CA LYS A 194 -9.88 -9.62 -14.69
C LYS A 194 -9.06 -9.67 -13.40
N ALA A 195 -8.09 -10.59 -13.32
CA ALA A 195 -7.29 -10.80 -12.11
C ALA A 195 -5.91 -10.11 -12.18
N LYS A 196 -5.48 -9.66 -13.37
CA LYS A 196 -4.19 -9.00 -13.59
C LYS A 196 -3.99 -7.84 -12.62
N LYS A 197 -2.86 -7.84 -11.93
CA LYS A 197 -2.41 -6.75 -11.05
C LYS A 197 -1.02 -6.32 -11.48
N VAL A 198 -0.85 -5.01 -11.70
CA VAL A 198 0.42 -4.41 -12.10
C VAL A 198 1.01 -3.67 -10.91
N PHE A 199 2.27 -3.98 -10.62
CA PHE A 199 3.06 -3.34 -9.58
C PHE A 199 4.31 -2.72 -10.23
N LEU A 200 4.55 -1.43 -9.99
CA LEU A 200 5.81 -0.77 -10.28
C LEU A 200 6.69 -0.89 -9.03
N CYS A 201 7.83 -1.56 -9.16
CA CYS A 201 8.80 -1.78 -8.09
C CYS A 201 10.03 -0.93 -8.37
N LEU A 202 10.20 0.13 -7.61
CA LEU A 202 11.30 1.08 -7.74
C LEU A 202 12.30 0.95 -6.59
N MET A 203 13.55 1.29 -6.87
CA MET A 203 14.66 1.30 -5.92
C MET A 203 15.41 2.63 -6.01
N VAL A 204 15.79 3.16 -4.85
CA VAL A 204 16.68 4.31 -4.72
C VAL A 204 18.08 3.81 -4.39
N GLY A 205 19.08 4.25 -5.17
CA GLY A 205 20.48 3.88 -5.00
C GLY A 205 20.80 2.41 -5.31
N GLY A 206 22.04 2.00 -5.01
CA GLY A 206 22.54 0.64 -5.21
C GLY A 206 22.83 -0.06 -3.87
N GLY A 207 22.67 -1.38 -3.82
CA GLY A 207 23.06 -2.19 -2.65
C GLY A 207 21.96 -2.50 -1.62
N GLY A 208 20.69 -2.22 -1.92
CA GLY A 208 19.58 -2.71 -1.09
C GLY A 208 19.52 -4.25 -1.05
N HIS A 209 18.99 -4.82 0.04
CA HIS A 209 18.90 -6.27 0.23
C HIS A 209 18.16 -6.95 -0.94
N VAL A 210 18.90 -7.51 -1.88
CA VAL A 210 18.33 -8.24 -3.02
C VAL A 210 17.79 -9.57 -2.47
N PRO A 211 16.57 -9.98 -2.83
CA PRO A 211 16.06 -11.29 -2.40
C PRO A 211 17.09 -12.37 -2.75
N LYS A 212 17.51 -13.16 -1.74
CA LYS A 212 18.50 -14.23 -1.94
C LYS A 212 18.04 -15.15 -3.07
N GLY A 213 18.89 -15.33 -4.09
CA GLY A 213 18.70 -16.33 -5.13
C GLY A 213 18.67 -17.73 -4.53
N LEU A 214 17.90 -18.65 -5.11
CA LEU A 214 17.86 -20.04 -4.66
C LEU A 214 19.22 -20.70 -4.91
N ASP A 215 19.86 -21.20 -3.85
CA ASP A 215 20.94 -22.17 -3.99
C ASP A 215 20.37 -23.41 -4.69
N GLY A 216 20.90 -23.69 -5.88
CA GLY A 216 20.43 -24.77 -6.73
C GLY A 216 20.87 -26.12 -6.20
N ASP A 217 20.10 -26.70 -5.29
CA ASP A 217 20.12 -28.15 -5.13
C ASP A 217 19.26 -28.77 -6.23
N GLY A 218 19.94 -29.52 -7.09
CA GLY A 218 19.34 -30.24 -8.18
C GLY A 218 18.40 -31.31 -7.66
N ASP A 219 17.16 -31.27 -8.12
CA ASP A 219 16.39 -32.48 -8.31
C ASP A 219 15.51 -32.34 -9.54
N ALA A 220 15.45 -33.47 -10.25
CA ALA A 220 15.12 -33.62 -11.65
C ALA A 220 13.69 -33.17 -12.01
N ALA A 221 13.54 -32.95 -13.31
CA ALA A 221 12.29 -32.66 -13.97
C ALA A 221 11.19 -33.66 -13.63
N GLU A 222 10.04 -33.15 -13.17
CA GLU A 222 8.76 -33.81 -13.38
C GLU A 222 7.72 -32.80 -13.85
N ASP A 223 7.04 -33.25 -14.89
CA ASP A 223 6.04 -32.59 -15.70
C ASP A 223 4.86 -32.11 -14.84
N SER A 224 4.66 -30.80 -14.76
CA SER A 224 3.43 -30.28 -14.22
C SER A 224 3.10 -28.91 -14.82
N THR A 225 1.93 -28.84 -15.43
CA THR A 225 1.32 -27.72 -16.14
C THR A 225 0.86 -26.57 -15.22
N THR A 226 1.54 -26.35 -14.11
CA THR A 226 1.29 -25.22 -13.20
C THR A 226 2.57 -24.39 -13.06
N ALA A 227 2.47 -23.09 -13.36
CA ALA A 227 3.62 -22.19 -13.35
C ALA A 227 4.35 -22.29 -12.00
N ARG A 228 5.66 -22.52 -12.02
CA ARG A 228 6.54 -22.75 -10.86
C ARG A 228 6.38 -21.70 -9.73
N PHE A 229 5.93 -20.49 -10.09
CA PHE A 229 5.58 -19.40 -9.18
C PHE A 229 4.34 -19.64 -8.32
N GLU A 230 3.31 -20.34 -8.81
CA GLU A 230 2.08 -20.61 -8.05
C GLU A 230 2.32 -21.59 -6.89
N ARG A 231 3.03 -22.69 -7.16
CA ARG A 231 3.41 -23.67 -6.12
C ARG A 231 4.31 -23.06 -5.06
N ARG A 232 5.20 -22.13 -5.44
CA ARG A 232 6.05 -21.41 -4.49
C ARG A 232 5.23 -20.43 -3.63
N ARG A 233 4.30 -19.67 -4.24
CA ARG A 233 3.37 -18.80 -3.49
C ARG A 233 2.51 -19.62 -2.52
N GLU A 234 2.12 -20.83 -2.90
CA GLU A 234 1.38 -21.74 -2.03
C GLU A 234 2.24 -22.29 -0.89
N ARG A 235 3.53 -22.59 -1.14
CA ARG A 235 4.52 -23.01 -0.14
C ARG A 235 4.98 -21.88 0.79
N GLU A 236 5.15 -20.65 0.32
CA GLU A 236 5.42 -19.46 1.15
C GLU A 236 4.17 -19.05 1.93
N ARG A 237 2.97 -19.19 1.35
CA ARG A 237 1.69 -19.15 2.10
C ARG A 237 1.61 -20.26 3.14
N ALA A 238 2.13 -21.46 2.87
CA ALA A 238 2.14 -22.57 3.84
C ALA A 238 3.18 -22.39 4.95
N ARG A 239 4.38 -21.86 4.64
CA ARG A 239 5.44 -21.54 5.60
C ARG A 239 5.06 -20.34 6.48
N SER A 240 4.44 -19.30 5.91
CA SER A 240 3.83 -18.19 6.68
C SER A 240 2.56 -18.60 7.44
N ARG A 241 1.92 -19.73 7.09
CA ARG A 241 0.85 -20.37 7.86
C ARG A 241 1.35 -21.33 8.96
N GLY A 242 2.66 -21.57 9.06
CA GLY A 242 3.25 -22.37 10.15
C GLY A 242 3.13 -21.68 11.51
N GLY A 243 3.09 -20.35 11.52
CA GLY A 243 2.46 -19.59 12.59
C GLY A 243 0.98 -19.46 12.28
N LYS A 244 0.09 -19.81 13.22
CA LYS A 244 -1.33 -19.42 13.13
C LYS A 244 -1.37 -17.95 12.71
N ARG A 245 -1.88 -17.62 11.52
CA ARG A 245 -2.19 -16.23 11.15
C ARG A 245 -2.98 -15.65 12.31
N LYS A 246 -2.37 -14.75 13.07
CA LYS A 246 -3.04 -14.10 14.20
C LYS A 246 -4.28 -13.43 13.61
N SER A 247 -5.41 -13.60 14.27
CA SER A 247 -6.63 -12.89 13.91
C SER A 247 -6.31 -11.40 13.80
N ILE A 248 -6.85 -10.70 12.79
CA ILE A 248 -6.87 -9.23 12.65
C ILE A 248 -7.22 -8.52 13.99
N LYS A 249 -7.91 -9.23 14.89
CA LYS A 249 -8.30 -8.78 16.23
C LYS A 249 -7.77 -9.69 17.33
N ASP A 250 -6.50 -10.09 17.27
CA ASP A 250 -5.88 -10.83 18.37
C ASP A 250 -5.78 -9.95 19.64
N ARG A 251 -5.58 -10.57 20.80
CA ARG A 251 -5.54 -9.86 22.10
C ARG A 251 -4.52 -8.71 22.09
N ASP A 252 -3.36 -8.92 21.48
CA ASP A 252 -2.28 -7.92 21.41
C ASP A 252 -2.73 -6.69 20.61
N TRP A 253 -3.39 -6.89 19.47
CA TRP A 253 -3.99 -5.81 18.66
C TRP A 253 -5.02 -5.00 19.46
N ILE A 254 -5.87 -5.68 20.24
CA ILE A 254 -6.89 -5.01 21.07
C ILE A 254 -6.24 -4.16 22.16
N LEU A 255 -5.18 -4.67 22.80
CA LEU A 255 -4.45 -3.92 23.83
C LEU A 255 -3.76 -2.69 23.24
N LYS A 256 -3.12 -2.85 22.07
CA LYS A 256 -2.49 -1.75 21.32
C LYS A 256 -3.49 -0.65 20.98
N LYS A 257 -4.67 -1.01 20.43
CA LYS A 257 -5.75 -0.04 20.15
C LYS A 257 -6.28 0.64 21.40
N LYS A 258 -6.44 -0.07 22.52
CA LYS A 258 -6.82 0.57 23.79
C LYS A 258 -5.78 1.58 24.27
N GLU A 259 -4.49 1.24 24.18
CA GLU A 259 -3.41 2.16 24.55
C GLU A 259 -3.44 3.42 23.65
N LEU A 260 -3.60 3.24 22.34
CA LEU A 260 -3.77 4.33 21.39
C LEU A 260 -4.92 5.25 21.80
N TYR A 261 -6.07 4.68 22.16
CA TYR A 261 -7.26 5.46 22.52
C TYR A 261 -7.06 6.24 23.83
N ARG A 262 -6.34 5.64 24.80
CA ARG A 262 -5.94 6.33 26.04
C ARG A 262 -5.00 7.50 25.75
N LYS A 263 -4.00 7.32 24.89
CA LYS A 263 -3.08 8.40 24.45
C LYS A 263 -3.82 9.54 23.75
N ARG A 264 -4.90 9.23 23.03
CA ARG A 264 -5.80 10.22 22.39
C ARG A 264 -6.81 10.85 23.35
N GLY A 265 -6.74 10.56 24.65
CA GLY A 265 -7.61 11.18 25.66
C GLY A 265 -9.06 10.67 25.67
N LYS A 266 -9.34 9.50 25.09
CA LYS A 266 -10.69 8.91 25.14
C LYS A 266 -10.99 8.38 26.54
N GLU A 267 -12.02 8.93 27.19
CA GLU A 267 -12.43 8.54 28.54
C GLU A 267 -13.13 7.17 28.60
N SER A 268 -13.73 6.73 27.49
CA SER A 268 -14.55 5.50 27.43
C SER A 268 -13.74 4.20 27.21
N VAL A 269 -12.41 4.25 27.29
CA VAL A 269 -11.56 3.06 27.03
C VAL A 269 -11.65 2.07 28.19
N PRO A 270 -12.13 0.82 27.97
CA PRO A 270 -12.27 -0.15 29.05
C PRO A 270 -10.92 -0.60 29.62
N ASN A 271 -10.86 -0.84 30.93
CA ASN A 271 -9.70 -1.41 31.61
C ASN A 271 -9.28 -2.77 31.03
N ASP A 272 -8.00 -3.10 31.16
CA ASP A 272 -7.46 -4.35 30.67
C ASP A 272 -7.82 -5.50 31.60
N SER A 273 -8.27 -6.61 31.02
CA SER A 273 -8.67 -7.81 31.77
C SER A 273 -8.09 -9.06 31.14
N LYS A 274 -8.02 -10.14 31.93
CA LYS A 274 -7.66 -11.49 31.44
C LYS A 274 -8.60 -12.04 30.37
N PHE A 275 -9.77 -11.42 30.19
CA PHE A 275 -10.78 -11.80 29.19
C PHE A 275 -10.78 -10.90 27.95
N THR A 276 -9.85 -9.95 27.84
CA THR A 276 -9.74 -9.06 26.67
C THR A 276 -9.56 -9.88 25.39
N GLY A 277 -10.35 -9.59 24.36
CA GLY A 277 -10.36 -10.32 23.09
C GLY A 277 -11.10 -11.66 23.09
N ARG A 278 -11.65 -12.11 24.23
CA ARG A 278 -12.44 -13.35 24.29
C ARG A 278 -13.91 -13.06 23.98
N ARG A 279 -14.50 -13.90 23.11
CA ARG A 279 -15.93 -13.87 22.83
C ARG A 279 -16.71 -14.21 24.10
N ARG A 280 -17.56 -13.30 24.58
CA ARG A 280 -18.48 -13.56 25.71
C ARG A 280 -19.64 -14.42 25.21
N LYS A 281 -20.07 -15.40 26.00
CA LYS A 281 -21.33 -16.12 25.73
C LYS A 281 -22.48 -15.13 25.88
N ALA A 282 -23.41 -15.13 24.92
CA ALA A 282 -24.65 -14.38 25.08
C ALA A 282 -25.41 -14.96 26.28
N ILE A 283 -25.75 -14.10 27.24
CA ILE A 283 -26.68 -14.44 28.30
C ILE A 283 -28.05 -14.06 27.73
N PHE A 284 -28.85 -15.07 27.44
CA PHE A 284 -30.26 -14.92 27.08
C PHE A 284 -31.10 -14.96 28.36
#